data_AF-A0A7K3QQ90-F1
#
_entry.id   AF-A0A7K3QQ90-F1
#
_cell.length_a   1.000
_cell.length_b   1.000
_cell.length_c   1.000
_cell.angle_alpha   90.00
_cell.angle_beta   90.00
_cell.angle_gamma   90.00
#
_symmetry.space_group_name_H-M   'P 1'
#
loop_
_entity.id
_entity.type
_entity.pdbx_description
1 polymer ?
#
loop_
_entity_poly.entity_id
_entity_poly.type
_entity_poly.pdbx_seq_one_letter_code
_entity_poly.pdbx_strand_id
1 'polypeptide(L)'
;MEHARERLTDPRPALTDPPAPAAATGERGLELLVHGVGGTTPEKMLADPRTIRVTGDDTAAIYRRAEDVPESAGGAEPALDELPGEGPVREAYVWCNLTSGNGTRALWLLLLPFMVVNLAHWMRPSVERPGPSVRLYGLLVRLAALTLTVLLVAAASEVALDLVAWQCAGAPACAGRHTWLTFLSPSLSGDGWWSLPGRRLALAALAPTLLTALLWYLSHRTWSAYESHRPPTTTAEPAADEGALARPGFWYGRRLGARLRAA
;
A
#
# COMPACT_ATOMS: atom_id res chain seq x y z
N MET A 1 19.47 -62.46 -7.32
CA MET A 1 18.94 -61.15 -7.75
C MET A 1 17.86 -60.77 -6.75
N GLU A 2 18.14 -59.71 -6.01
CA GLU A 2 17.61 -59.35 -4.70
C GLU A 2 16.19 -58.75 -4.75
N HIS A 3 15.32 -59.22 -3.85
CA HIS A 3 14.03 -58.61 -3.55
C HIS A 3 14.23 -57.35 -2.68
N ALA A 4 13.94 -56.18 -3.24
CA ALA A 4 13.87 -54.92 -2.51
C ALA A 4 12.60 -54.88 -1.64
N ARG A 5 12.77 -54.97 -0.31
CA ARG A 5 11.75 -54.68 0.71
C ARG A 5 11.67 -53.16 0.89
N GLU A 6 10.56 -52.55 0.47
CA GLU A 6 10.20 -51.19 0.88
C GLU A 6 9.83 -51.17 2.37
N ARG A 7 10.67 -50.52 3.18
CA ARG A 7 10.35 -50.15 4.56
C ARG A 7 9.60 -48.82 4.55
N LEU A 8 8.28 -48.89 4.62
CA LEU A 8 7.44 -47.74 4.95
C LEU A 8 7.71 -47.39 6.42
N THR A 9 8.53 -46.37 6.65
CA THR A 9 8.76 -45.82 7.99
C THR A 9 7.84 -44.62 8.09
N ASP A 10 6.70 -44.77 8.77
CA ASP A 10 5.77 -43.70 9.14
C ASP A 10 6.38 -42.92 10.31
N PRO A 11 6.93 -41.70 10.11
CA PRO A 11 7.32 -40.87 11.22
C PRO A 11 6.10 -40.04 11.58
N ARG A 12 5.21 -40.59 12.43
CA ARG A 12 4.26 -39.75 13.14
C ARG A 12 5.09 -38.77 13.98
N PRO A 13 5.00 -37.45 13.75
CA PRO A 13 5.59 -36.52 14.69
C PRO A 13 4.92 -36.77 16.04
N ALA A 14 5.72 -37.06 17.06
CA ALA A 14 5.23 -37.08 18.43
C ALA A 14 4.56 -35.74 18.68
N LEU A 15 3.26 -35.74 19.02
CA LEU A 15 2.60 -34.57 19.57
C LEU A 15 3.39 -34.20 20.82
N THR A 16 4.23 -33.20 20.69
CA THR A 16 4.80 -32.49 21.81
C THR A 16 3.63 -31.70 22.38
N ASP A 17 3.31 -31.94 23.65
CA ASP A 17 2.38 -31.07 24.36
C ASP A 17 2.79 -29.61 24.13
N PRO A 18 1.83 -28.69 23.94
CA PRO A 18 2.17 -27.27 23.82
C PRO A 18 3.04 -26.90 25.03
N PRO A 19 4.14 -26.16 24.84
CA PRO A 19 4.94 -25.70 25.97
C PRO A 19 4.01 -25.01 26.95
N ALA A 20 4.04 -25.44 28.21
CA ALA A 20 3.33 -24.78 29.29
C ALA A 20 3.61 -23.27 29.16
N PRO A 21 2.59 -22.40 29.29
CA PRO A 21 2.79 -20.97 29.13
C PRO A 21 3.96 -20.57 30.03
N ALA A 22 5.00 -20.04 29.39
CA ALA A 22 6.13 -19.46 30.11
C ALA A 22 5.52 -18.58 31.20
N ALA A 23 5.89 -18.85 32.46
CA ALA A 23 5.41 -18.06 33.58
C ALA A 23 5.62 -16.60 33.20
N ALA A 24 4.51 -15.89 33.00
CA ALA A 24 4.53 -14.51 32.56
C ALA A 24 5.37 -13.75 33.58
N THR A 25 6.57 -13.34 33.16
CA THR A 25 7.15 -12.09 33.65
C THR A 25 6.01 -11.08 33.62
N GLY A 26 5.82 -10.31 34.69
CA GLY A 26 4.62 -9.51 34.96
C GLY A 26 4.32 -8.37 33.98
N GLU A 27 4.70 -8.51 32.71
CA GLU A 27 4.40 -7.63 31.59
C GLU A 27 3.02 -7.99 31.03
N ARG A 28 2.14 -7.01 31.05
CA ARG A 28 0.78 -7.10 30.51
C ARG A 28 0.85 -7.10 28.98
N GLY A 29 0.40 -8.18 28.35
CA GLY A 29 0.40 -8.32 26.89
C GLY A 29 -0.61 -7.41 26.17
N LEU A 30 -0.38 -7.15 24.88
CA LEU A 30 -1.34 -6.49 23.97
C LEU A 30 -2.01 -7.53 23.08
N GLU A 31 -3.34 -7.52 23.02
CA GLU A 31 -4.15 -8.35 22.12
C GLU A 31 -4.75 -7.48 20.99
N LEU A 32 -4.24 -7.64 19.77
CA LEU A 32 -4.76 -6.94 18.59
C LEU A 32 -5.83 -7.79 17.90
N LEU A 33 -7.08 -7.38 18.02
CA LEU A 33 -8.23 -7.96 17.35
C LEU A 33 -8.30 -7.43 15.91
N VAL A 34 -8.37 -8.33 14.94
CA VAL A 34 -8.46 -8.00 13.50
C VAL A 34 -9.65 -8.73 12.90
N HIS A 35 -10.57 -8.00 12.28
CA HIS A 35 -11.75 -8.58 11.65
C HIS A 35 -11.46 -9.15 10.26
N GLY A 36 -12.27 -10.13 9.83
CA GLY A 36 -12.25 -10.65 8.46
C GLY A 36 -12.88 -9.70 7.43
N VAL A 37 -13.02 -10.17 6.18
CA VAL A 37 -13.42 -9.35 5.02
C VAL A 37 -14.86 -8.79 5.12
N GLY A 38 -15.74 -9.41 5.92
CA GLY A 38 -17.12 -8.95 6.12
C GLY A 38 -17.27 -7.62 6.87
N GLY A 39 -16.18 -7.10 7.44
CA GLY A 39 -16.19 -5.91 8.28
C GLY A 39 -16.86 -6.15 9.63
N THR A 40 -16.60 -5.24 10.56
CA THR A 40 -17.28 -5.18 11.86
C THR A 40 -17.08 -3.78 12.46
N THR A 41 -17.73 -3.50 13.59
CA THR A 41 -17.54 -2.25 14.34
C THR A 41 -16.61 -2.47 15.52
N PRO A 42 -15.90 -1.43 15.99
CA PRO A 42 -15.02 -1.58 17.14
C PRO A 42 -15.79 -2.01 18.40
N GLU A 43 -17.05 -1.58 18.56
CA GLU A 43 -17.89 -1.97 19.71
C GLU A 43 -18.14 -3.48 19.74
N LYS A 44 -18.34 -4.08 18.57
CA LYS A 44 -18.54 -5.53 18.45
C LYS A 44 -17.25 -6.31 18.69
N MET A 45 -16.11 -5.78 18.24
CA MET A 45 -14.80 -6.43 18.46
C MET A 45 -14.40 -6.39 19.93
N LEU A 46 -14.58 -5.23 20.56
CA LEU A 46 -14.19 -5.00 21.96
C LEU A 46 -15.27 -5.41 22.97
N ALA A 47 -16.46 -5.82 22.48
CA ALA A 47 -17.64 -6.11 23.29
C ALA A 47 -18.01 -4.98 24.27
N ASP A 48 -17.78 -3.73 23.86
CA ASP A 48 -17.98 -2.54 24.68
C ASP A 48 -18.63 -1.42 23.85
N PRO A 49 -19.71 -0.77 24.33
CA PRO A 49 -20.38 0.31 23.62
C PRO A 49 -19.57 1.63 23.56
N ARG A 50 -18.57 1.81 24.42
CA ARG A 50 -17.74 3.02 24.54
C ARG A 50 -16.33 2.72 24.04
N THR A 51 -16.14 2.86 22.74
CA THR A 51 -14.82 2.74 22.11
C THR A 51 -14.24 4.10 21.77
N ILE A 52 -12.92 4.24 21.86
CA ILE A 52 -12.17 5.45 21.55
C ILE A 52 -11.15 5.12 20.47
N ARG A 53 -11.05 5.96 19.44
CA ARG A 53 -10.00 5.86 18.43
C ARG A 53 -8.67 6.32 19.04
N VAL A 54 -7.73 5.39 19.16
CA VAL A 54 -6.38 5.66 19.68
C VAL A 54 -5.49 6.25 18.60
N THR A 55 -5.54 5.67 17.40
CA THR A 55 -4.74 6.13 16.24
C THR A 55 -5.40 5.76 14.91
N GLY A 56 -4.92 6.36 13.83
CA GLY A 56 -5.46 6.21 12.48
C GLY A 56 -6.52 7.24 12.13
N ASP A 57 -7.30 6.94 11.10
CA ASP A 57 -8.27 7.86 10.50
C ASP A 57 -9.63 7.20 10.27
N ASP A 58 -10.51 7.83 9.49
CA ASP A 58 -11.85 7.30 9.18
C ASP A 58 -11.81 6.12 8.19
N THR A 59 -10.65 5.81 7.62
CA THR A 59 -10.44 4.71 6.65
C THR A 59 -9.94 3.45 7.33
N ALA A 60 -8.93 3.59 8.19
CA ALA A 60 -8.42 2.51 9.02
C ALA A 60 -7.89 3.06 10.34
N ALA A 61 -8.31 2.45 11.44
CA ALA A 61 -7.99 2.94 12.77
C ALA A 61 -7.92 1.83 13.82
N ILE A 62 -7.17 2.12 14.88
CA ILE A 62 -7.09 1.29 16.07
C ILE A 62 -7.99 1.92 17.14
N TYR A 63 -8.85 1.09 17.70
CA TYR A 63 -9.78 1.45 18.76
C TYR A 63 -9.46 0.70 20.03
N ARG A 64 -9.73 1.32 21.17
CA ARG A 64 -9.62 0.72 22.48
C ARG A 64 -10.88 1.03 23.29
N ARG A 65 -11.17 0.24 24.32
CA ARG A 65 -12.27 0.54 25.26
C ARG A 65 -11.94 1.81 26.03
N ALA A 66 -12.95 2.62 26.32
CA ALA A 66 -12.76 3.88 27.03
C ALA A 66 -12.13 3.71 28.42
N GLU A 67 -12.39 2.57 29.09
CA GLU A 67 -11.78 2.22 30.39
C GLU A 67 -10.29 1.86 30.32
N ASP A 68 -9.83 1.42 29.14
CA ASP A 68 -8.44 1.04 28.86
C ASP A 68 -7.65 2.22 28.26
N VAL A 69 -8.24 3.42 28.23
CA VAL A 69 -7.57 4.66 27.81
C VAL A 69 -7.22 5.47 29.07
N PRO A 70 -5.94 5.79 29.31
CA PRO A 70 -5.54 6.54 30.49
C PRO A 70 -6.03 7.99 30.39
N GLU A 71 -6.52 8.54 31.51
CA GLU A 71 -7.01 9.94 31.58
C GLU A 71 -5.90 11.00 31.42
N SER A 72 -4.61 10.62 31.44
CA SER A 72 -3.50 11.59 31.42
C SER A 72 -3.25 12.19 30.03
N ALA A 73 -3.66 13.45 29.89
CA ALA A 73 -3.39 14.37 28.78
C ALA A 73 -1.92 14.84 28.71
N GLY A 74 -0.96 13.90 28.76
CA GLY A 74 0.46 14.19 29.01
C GLY A 74 1.45 13.55 28.05
N GLY A 75 1.16 13.47 26.74
CA GLY A 75 2.14 13.28 25.66
C GLY A 75 2.96 11.98 25.59
N ALA A 76 3.06 11.20 26.66
CA ALA A 76 3.68 9.89 26.69
C ALA A 76 2.59 8.83 26.84
N GLU A 77 2.58 7.83 25.94
CA GLU A 77 1.72 6.66 26.13
C GLU A 77 2.20 5.90 27.37
N PRO A 78 1.34 5.67 28.37
CA PRO A 78 1.73 4.94 29.56
C PRO A 78 2.08 3.49 29.22
N ALA A 79 2.92 2.89 30.06
CA ALA A 79 3.28 1.49 29.89
C ALA A 79 2.02 0.62 29.98
N LEU A 80 1.98 -0.50 29.26
CA LEU A 80 0.83 -1.43 29.28
C LEU A 80 0.46 -1.86 30.71
N ASP A 81 1.44 -1.93 31.60
CA ASP A 81 1.30 -2.28 33.01
C ASP A 81 0.62 -1.20 33.86
N GLU A 82 0.58 0.06 33.40
CA GLU A 82 -0.04 1.20 34.10
C GLU A 82 -1.53 1.34 33.76
N LEU A 83 -2.03 0.59 32.79
CA LEU A 83 -3.44 0.61 32.41
C LEU A 83 -4.30 -0.11 33.47
N PRO A 84 -5.58 0.26 33.63
CA PRO A 84 -6.49 -0.45 34.54
C PRO A 84 -6.78 -1.89 34.07
N GLY A 85 -6.96 -2.84 35.02
CA GLY A 85 -7.49 -4.19 34.76
C GLY A 85 -6.50 -5.36 34.86
N GLU A 86 -7.03 -6.58 34.92
CA GLU A 86 -6.29 -7.83 35.00
C GLU A 86 -6.46 -8.59 33.67
N GLY A 87 -5.49 -8.51 32.76
CA GLY A 87 -5.54 -9.19 31.46
C GLY A 87 -4.98 -8.36 30.31
N PRO A 88 -4.74 -8.94 29.12
CA PRO A 88 -4.10 -8.22 28.02
C PRO A 88 -4.94 -7.01 27.57
N VAL A 89 -4.27 -5.93 27.19
CA VAL A 89 -4.92 -4.73 26.66
C VAL A 89 -5.44 -5.06 25.27
N ARG A 90 -6.75 -4.91 25.05
CA ARG A 90 -7.40 -5.26 23.80
C ARG A 90 -7.55 -4.06 22.89
N GLU A 91 -7.05 -4.19 21.67
CA GLU A 91 -7.19 -3.19 20.62
C GLU A 91 -7.89 -3.77 19.40
N ALA A 92 -8.82 -3.01 18.83
CA ALA A 92 -9.53 -3.41 17.61
C ALA A 92 -8.97 -2.62 16.42
N TYR A 93 -8.37 -3.33 15.47
CA TYR A 93 -8.01 -2.77 14.18
C TYR A 93 -9.20 -2.89 13.21
N VAL A 94 -9.80 -1.75 12.89
CA VAL A 94 -10.95 -1.64 11.99
C VAL A 94 -10.46 -1.12 10.65
N TRP A 95 -10.63 -1.93 9.60
CA TRP A 95 -10.08 -1.69 8.26
C TRP A 95 -11.11 -1.86 7.14
N CYS A 96 -12.37 -2.10 7.47
CA CYS A 96 -13.44 -2.34 6.50
C CYS A 96 -13.59 -1.20 5.47
N ASN A 97 -13.34 0.04 5.89
CA ASN A 97 -13.41 1.19 5.00
C ASN A 97 -12.21 1.26 4.03
N LEU A 98 -11.23 0.35 4.07
CA LEU A 98 -10.27 0.12 2.98
C LEU A 98 -10.89 -0.65 1.80
N THR A 99 -11.93 -1.46 2.01
CA THR A 99 -12.53 -2.32 0.96
C THR A 99 -13.95 -1.94 0.54
N SER A 100 -14.71 -1.20 1.35
CA SER A 100 -16.14 -0.86 1.06
C SER A 100 -16.51 0.62 0.85
N GLY A 101 -15.55 1.51 0.58
CA GLY A 101 -15.77 2.97 0.50
C GLY A 101 -16.27 3.57 -0.85
N ASN A 102 -16.01 4.87 -1.03
CA ASN A 102 -16.55 5.79 -2.07
C ASN A 102 -16.47 5.28 -3.55
N GLY A 103 -17.43 5.69 -4.39
CA GLY A 103 -17.54 5.34 -5.81
C GLY A 103 -16.37 5.76 -6.70
N THR A 104 -15.54 6.72 -6.24
CA THR A 104 -14.23 7.03 -6.84
C THR A 104 -13.29 5.82 -6.87
N ARG A 105 -13.60 4.75 -6.13
CA ARG A 105 -12.88 3.48 -6.21
C ARG A 105 -12.98 2.79 -7.55
N ALA A 106 -13.99 3.08 -8.36
CA ALA A 106 -14.06 2.54 -9.72
C ALA A 106 -12.84 2.96 -10.56
N LEU A 107 -12.23 4.13 -10.26
CA LEU A 107 -10.99 4.57 -10.91
C LEU A 107 -9.80 3.65 -10.62
N TRP A 108 -9.84 2.84 -9.55
CA TRP A 108 -8.80 1.82 -9.29
C TRP A 108 -8.75 0.76 -10.37
N LEU A 109 -9.82 0.54 -11.15
CA LEU A 109 -9.79 -0.42 -12.26
C LEU A 109 -8.75 -0.03 -13.32
N LEU A 110 -8.52 1.27 -13.53
CA LEU A 110 -7.45 1.77 -14.41
C LEU A 110 -6.06 1.40 -13.86
N LEU A 111 -5.94 1.31 -12.54
CA LEU A 111 -4.71 0.97 -11.83
C LEU A 111 -4.57 -0.52 -11.52
N LEU A 112 -5.57 -1.34 -11.88
CA LEU A 112 -5.58 -2.78 -11.63
C LEU A 112 -4.30 -3.47 -12.15
N PRO A 113 -3.78 -3.18 -13.37
CA PRO A 113 -2.53 -3.79 -13.83
C PRO A 113 -1.34 -3.48 -12.91
N PHE A 114 -1.27 -2.27 -12.36
CA PHE A 114 -0.23 -1.87 -11.41
C PHE A 114 -0.39 -2.57 -10.06
N MET A 115 -1.62 -2.77 -9.60
CA MET A 115 -1.90 -3.53 -8.38
C MET A 115 -1.43 -4.99 -8.50
N VAL A 116 -1.63 -5.63 -9.65
CA VAL A 116 -1.17 -7.00 -9.90
C VAL A 116 0.36 -7.08 -9.87
N VAL A 117 1.06 -6.13 -10.48
CA VAL A 117 2.53 -6.09 -10.43
C VAL A 117 3.04 -5.80 -9.01
N ASN A 118 2.36 -4.93 -8.27
CA ASN A 118 2.66 -4.70 -6.86
C ASN A 118 2.46 -5.99 -6.03
N LEU A 119 1.38 -6.73 -6.23
CA LEU A 119 1.16 -8.02 -5.56
C LEU A 119 2.26 -9.02 -5.92
N ALA A 120 2.62 -9.12 -7.20
CA ALA A 120 3.71 -9.99 -7.65
C ALA A 120 5.02 -9.68 -6.89
N HIS A 121 5.35 -8.41 -6.66
CA HIS A 121 6.51 -8.06 -5.84
C HIS A 121 6.51 -8.73 -4.45
N TRP A 122 5.35 -8.77 -3.79
CA TRP A 122 5.17 -9.39 -2.48
C TRP A 122 5.09 -10.92 -2.51
N MET A 123 4.75 -11.52 -3.66
CA MET A 123 4.77 -12.97 -3.85
C MET A 123 6.18 -13.56 -4.02
N ARG A 124 7.23 -12.73 -3.95
CA ARG A 124 8.63 -13.17 -4.04
C ARG A 124 8.95 -14.17 -2.92
N PRO A 125 9.50 -15.36 -3.23
CA PRO A 125 9.85 -16.35 -2.21
C PRO A 125 10.83 -15.80 -1.16
N SER A 126 10.55 -16.05 0.11
CA SER A 126 11.45 -15.79 1.23
C SER A 126 12.50 -16.90 1.30
N VAL A 127 13.71 -16.61 0.81
CA VAL A 127 14.86 -17.52 0.88
C VAL A 127 15.99 -16.88 1.67
N GLU A 128 16.66 -17.65 2.54
CA GLU A 128 17.76 -17.16 3.38
C GLU A 128 18.94 -16.64 2.56
N ARG A 129 19.18 -17.21 1.38
CA ARG A 129 20.22 -16.77 0.43
C ARG A 129 19.61 -16.58 -0.96
N PRO A 130 19.30 -15.34 -1.37
CA PRO A 130 18.68 -15.07 -2.66
C PRO A 130 19.65 -15.37 -3.82
N GLY A 131 19.39 -16.47 -4.53
CA GLY A 131 20.08 -16.88 -5.75
C GLY A 131 19.73 -16.02 -6.98
N PRO A 132 20.30 -16.32 -8.15
CA PRO A 132 20.11 -15.53 -9.38
C PRO A 132 18.65 -15.50 -9.85
N SER A 133 17.90 -16.58 -9.67
CA SER A 133 16.47 -16.67 -10.03
C SER A 133 15.62 -15.63 -9.30
N VAL A 134 15.88 -15.43 -8.01
CA VAL A 134 15.16 -14.47 -7.17
C VAL A 134 15.50 -13.03 -7.56
N ARG A 135 16.73 -12.78 -8.04
CA ARG A 135 17.13 -11.48 -8.60
C ARG A 135 16.47 -11.23 -9.95
N LEU A 136 16.44 -12.24 -10.83
CA LEU A 136 15.76 -12.17 -12.13
C LEU A 136 14.27 -11.90 -11.95
N TYR A 137 13.59 -12.58 -11.02
CA TYR A 137 12.20 -12.29 -10.67
C TYR A 137 12.00 -10.81 -10.31
N GLY A 138 12.84 -10.29 -9.41
CA GLY A 138 12.79 -8.89 -9.02
C GLY A 138 13.02 -7.92 -10.20
N LEU A 139 13.93 -8.25 -11.12
CA LEU A 139 14.16 -7.46 -12.34
C LEU A 139 12.94 -7.48 -13.26
N LEU A 140 12.37 -8.66 -13.52
CA LEU A 140 11.20 -8.81 -14.40
C LEU A 140 9.98 -8.05 -13.86
N VAL A 141 9.74 -8.11 -12.54
CA VAL A 141 8.66 -7.33 -11.90
C VAL A 141 8.89 -5.83 -12.06
N ARG A 142 10.13 -5.34 -11.92
CA ARG A 142 10.45 -3.92 -12.16
C ARG A 142 10.28 -3.51 -13.62
N LEU A 143 10.72 -4.34 -14.56
CA LEU A 143 10.52 -4.10 -15.99
C LEU A 143 9.03 -4.09 -16.35
N ALA A 144 8.23 -4.99 -15.78
CA ALA A 144 6.78 -4.99 -15.97
C ALA A 144 6.15 -3.69 -15.44
N ALA A 145 6.53 -3.23 -14.24
CA ALA A 145 6.05 -1.97 -13.68
C ALA A 145 6.44 -0.76 -14.56
N LEU A 146 7.68 -0.73 -15.05
CA LEU A 146 8.17 0.32 -15.94
C LEU A 146 7.40 0.32 -17.25
N THR A 147 7.24 -0.84 -17.89
CA THR A 147 6.49 -0.98 -19.14
C THR A 147 5.05 -0.53 -19.00
N LEU A 148 4.34 -0.89 -17.92
CA LEU A 148 2.98 -0.41 -17.67
C LEU A 148 2.92 1.10 -17.52
N THR A 149 3.91 1.71 -16.84
CA THR A 149 4.00 3.17 -16.69
C THR A 149 4.19 3.85 -18.04
N VAL A 150 5.11 3.32 -18.86
CA VAL A 150 5.36 3.83 -20.22
C VAL A 150 4.13 3.69 -21.09
N LEU A 151 3.46 2.54 -21.09
CA LEU A 151 2.23 2.32 -21.86
C LEU A 151 1.11 3.27 -21.45
N LEU A 152 0.91 3.50 -20.15
CA LEU A 152 -0.09 4.44 -19.65
C LEU A 152 0.18 5.87 -20.15
N VAL A 153 1.43 6.34 -20.04
CA VAL A 153 1.83 7.68 -20.49
C VAL A 153 1.77 7.79 -22.02
N ALA A 154 2.16 6.73 -22.75
CA ALA A 154 2.08 6.66 -24.20
C ALA A 154 0.63 6.74 -24.68
N ALA A 155 -0.29 5.99 -24.07
CA ALA A 155 -1.71 6.04 -24.39
C ALA A 155 -2.30 7.45 -24.16
N ALA A 156 -1.95 8.10 -23.04
CA ALA A 156 -2.35 9.49 -22.80
C ALA A 156 -1.77 10.46 -23.85
N SER A 157 -0.53 10.21 -24.28
CA SER A 157 0.13 11.01 -25.32
C SER A 157 -0.52 10.82 -26.69
N GLU A 158 -0.88 9.59 -27.06
CA GLU A 158 -1.58 9.27 -28.30
C GLU A 158 -2.94 9.96 -28.36
N VAL A 159 -3.74 9.86 -27.29
CA VAL A 159 -5.04 10.53 -27.22
C VAL A 159 -4.89 12.06 -27.30
N ALA A 160 -4.00 12.65 -26.51
CA ALA A 160 -3.88 14.11 -26.43
C ALA A 160 -3.19 14.73 -27.65
N LEU A 161 -2.03 14.21 -28.03
CA LEU A 161 -1.18 14.79 -29.08
C LEU A 161 -1.68 14.39 -30.47
N ASP A 162 -1.95 13.10 -30.69
CA ASP A 162 -2.29 12.59 -32.02
C ASP A 162 -3.79 12.76 -32.30
N LEU A 163 -4.66 12.11 -31.53
CA LEU A 163 -6.09 12.12 -31.83
C LEU A 163 -6.71 13.52 -31.66
N VAL A 164 -6.44 14.20 -30.55
CA VAL A 164 -7.06 15.50 -30.24
C VAL A 164 -6.35 16.66 -30.94
N ALA A 165 -5.06 16.87 -30.66
CA ALA A 165 -4.36 18.08 -31.11
C ALA A 165 -3.88 18.02 -32.56
N TRP A 166 -3.56 16.85 -33.09
CA TRP A 166 -3.12 16.70 -34.48
C TRP A 166 -4.30 16.45 -35.41
N GLN A 167 -5.02 15.35 -35.20
CA GLN A 167 -6.08 14.90 -36.10
C GLN A 167 -7.36 15.72 -35.96
N CYS A 168 -7.97 15.76 -34.76
CA CYS A 168 -9.28 16.42 -34.59
C CYS A 168 -9.19 17.95 -34.74
N ALA A 169 -8.23 18.61 -34.09
CA ALA A 169 -8.06 20.06 -34.23
C ALA A 169 -7.65 20.47 -35.67
N GLY A 170 -6.93 19.60 -36.39
CA GLY A 170 -6.58 19.81 -37.80
C GLY A 170 -7.75 19.60 -38.77
N ALA A 171 -8.78 18.86 -38.38
CA ALA A 171 -9.93 18.55 -39.23
C ALA A 171 -11.13 19.48 -38.94
N PRO A 172 -11.58 20.32 -39.90
CA PRO A 172 -12.66 21.29 -39.68
C PRO A 172 -13.97 20.63 -39.24
N ALA A 173 -14.30 19.45 -39.78
CA ALA A 173 -15.50 18.73 -39.40
C ALA A 173 -15.47 18.22 -37.94
N CYS A 174 -14.30 17.79 -37.44
CA CYS A 174 -14.15 17.32 -36.05
C CYS A 174 -14.17 18.50 -35.07
N ALA A 175 -13.34 19.52 -35.34
CA ALA A 175 -13.27 20.72 -34.52
C ALA A 175 -14.60 21.52 -34.51
N GLY A 176 -15.39 21.47 -35.60
CA GLY A 176 -16.70 22.10 -35.65
C GLY A 176 -17.76 21.40 -34.79
N ARG A 177 -17.63 20.08 -34.59
CA ARG A 177 -18.51 19.31 -33.67
C ARG A 177 -18.11 19.49 -32.20
N HIS A 178 -16.85 19.83 -31.95
CA HIS A 178 -16.31 20.03 -30.61
C HIS A 178 -15.89 21.49 -30.44
N THR A 179 -16.84 22.36 -30.10
CA THR A 179 -16.62 23.82 -30.00
C THR A 179 -15.50 24.24 -29.05
N TRP A 180 -15.18 23.41 -28.04
CA TRP A 180 -14.04 23.61 -27.15
C TRP A 180 -12.68 23.44 -27.84
N LEU A 181 -12.61 22.83 -29.03
CA LEU A 181 -11.41 22.70 -29.87
C LEU A 181 -11.29 23.79 -30.92
N THR A 182 -12.31 24.64 -31.10
CA THR A 182 -12.35 25.65 -32.17
C THR A 182 -11.15 26.60 -32.12
N PHE A 183 -10.67 26.97 -30.94
CA PHE A 183 -9.51 27.85 -30.78
C PHE A 183 -8.16 27.20 -31.20
N LEU A 184 -8.10 25.87 -31.28
CA LEU A 184 -6.94 25.10 -31.74
C LEU A 184 -6.98 24.82 -33.25
N SER A 185 -8.12 25.07 -33.89
CA SER A 185 -8.34 24.71 -35.29
C SER A 185 -7.94 25.87 -36.20
N PRO A 186 -7.01 25.68 -37.15
CA PRO A 186 -6.56 26.77 -38.03
C PRO A 186 -7.68 27.30 -38.91
N SER A 187 -8.54 26.41 -39.43
CA SER A 187 -9.66 26.76 -40.30
C SER A 187 -10.81 27.49 -39.58
N LEU A 188 -11.04 27.20 -38.29
CA LEU A 188 -12.14 27.79 -37.53
C LEU A 188 -11.73 29.01 -36.71
N SER A 189 -10.45 29.11 -36.31
CA SER A 189 -9.92 30.25 -35.54
C SER A 189 -9.32 31.36 -36.40
N GLY A 190 -9.29 31.19 -37.74
CA GLY A 190 -8.70 32.17 -38.66
C GLY A 190 -7.20 32.35 -38.43
N ASP A 191 -6.45 31.24 -38.33
CA ASP A 191 -5.02 31.23 -38.00
C ASP A 191 -4.68 31.89 -36.64
N GLY A 192 -5.56 31.69 -35.65
CA GLY A 192 -5.38 32.20 -34.29
C GLY A 192 -4.08 31.71 -33.62
N TRP A 193 -3.64 32.40 -32.56
CA TRP A 193 -2.34 32.16 -31.90
C TRP A 193 -2.06 30.68 -31.53
N TRP A 194 -3.10 29.93 -31.15
CA TRP A 194 -2.99 28.53 -30.71
C TRP A 194 -3.14 27.50 -31.83
N SER A 195 -3.51 27.91 -33.05
CA SER A 195 -3.74 26.98 -34.17
C SER A 195 -2.44 26.44 -34.79
N LEU A 196 -1.33 27.16 -34.58
CA LEU A 196 0.00 26.76 -35.04
C LEU A 196 0.35 25.35 -34.53
N PRO A 197 0.81 24.42 -35.39
CA PRO A 197 1.02 23.01 -35.03
C PRO A 197 1.87 22.81 -33.77
N GLY A 198 2.97 23.55 -33.64
CA GLY A 198 3.83 23.45 -32.47
C GLY A 198 3.16 23.88 -31.16
N ARG A 199 2.28 24.89 -31.20
CA ARG A 199 1.64 25.46 -30.00
C ARG A 199 0.49 24.60 -29.50
N ARG A 200 -0.36 24.09 -30.40
CA ARG A 200 -1.41 23.15 -30.02
C ARG A 200 -0.84 21.84 -29.47
N LEU A 201 0.25 21.33 -30.05
CA LEU A 201 0.95 20.15 -29.53
C LEU A 201 1.60 20.42 -28.17
N ALA A 202 2.22 21.60 -27.99
CA ALA A 202 2.76 22.00 -26.69
C ALA A 202 1.67 22.11 -25.61
N LEU A 203 0.50 22.65 -25.95
CA LEU A 203 -0.65 22.69 -25.03
C LEU A 203 -1.15 21.28 -24.71
N ALA A 204 -1.26 20.41 -25.71
CA ALA A 204 -1.71 19.04 -25.50
C ALA A 204 -0.71 18.18 -24.71
N ALA A 205 0.59 18.49 -24.78
CA ALA A 205 1.62 17.86 -23.96
C ALA A 205 1.44 18.11 -22.45
N LEU A 206 0.61 19.09 -22.06
CA LEU A 206 0.23 19.28 -20.67
C LEU A 206 -0.49 18.05 -20.10
N ALA A 207 -1.27 17.32 -20.91
CA ALA A 207 -1.99 16.14 -20.42
C ALA A 207 -1.05 14.99 -19.95
N PRO A 208 -0.14 14.45 -20.78
CA PRO A 208 0.79 13.41 -20.33
C PRO A 208 1.77 13.92 -19.26
N THR A 209 2.20 15.19 -19.31
CA THR A 209 3.08 15.75 -18.27
C THR A 209 2.39 15.88 -16.91
N LEU A 210 1.14 16.35 -16.88
CA LEU A 210 0.33 16.39 -15.65
C LEU A 210 0.07 14.99 -15.11
N LEU A 211 -0.18 14.01 -15.98
CA LEU A 211 -0.33 12.60 -15.57
C LEU A 211 0.95 12.08 -14.91
N THR A 212 2.12 12.29 -15.53
CA THR A 212 3.41 11.88 -14.95
C THR A 212 3.68 12.60 -13.63
N ALA A 213 3.44 13.91 -13.56
CA ALA A 213 3.60 14.69 -12.34
C ALA A 213 2.66 14.22 -11.23
N LEU A 214 1.42 13.86 -11.56
CA LEU A 214 0.45 13.30 -10.62
C LEU A 214 0.91 11.95 -10.09
N LEU A 215 1.37 11.03 -10.95
CA LEU A 215 1.89 9.72 -10.54
C LEU A 215 3.11 9.88 -9.61
N TRP A 216 4.02 10.80 -9.96
CA TRP A 216 5.16 11.15 -9.12
C TRP A 216 4.73 11.69 -7.76
N TYR A 217 3.81 12.66 -7.76
CA TYR A 217 3.29 13.27 -6.53
C TYR A 217 2.60 12.24 -5.64
N LEU A 218 1.74 11.38 -6.18
CA LEU A 218 1.06 10.33 -5.43
C LEU A 218 2.05 9.33 -4.85
N SER A 219 3.07 8.90 -5.62
CA SER A 219 4.14 8.02 -5.13
C SER A 219 4.94 8.63 -3.97
N HIS A 220 5.20 9.95 -4.04
CA HIS A 220 5.88 10.68 -2.98
C HIS A 220 5.01 10.82 -1.73
N ARG A 221 3.74 11.20 -1.91
CA ARG A 221 2.80 11.42 -0.81
C ARG A 221 2.49 10.14 -0.04
N THR A 222 2.18 9.04 -0.72
CA THR A 222 1.88 7.75 -0.07
C THR A 222 3.07 7.24 0.73
N TRP A 223 4.28 7.33 0.16
CA TRP A 223 5.48 6.96 0.88
C TRP A 223 5.72 7.84 2.12
N SER A 224 5.59 9.16 1.99
CA SER A 224 5.77 10.06 3.14
C SER A 224 4.74 9.80 4.24
N ALA A 225 3.51 9.43 3.90
CA ALA A 225 2.45 9.18 4.87
C ALA A 225 2.67 7.86 5.63
N TYR A 226 2.99 6.77 4.93
CA TYR A 226 3.05 5.45 5.54
C TYR A 226 4.44 5.06 6.07
N GLU A 227 5.53 5.50 5.43
CA GLU A 227 6.90 5.04 5.74
C GLU A 227 7.72 6.03 6.59
N SER A 228 7.15 7.17 6.99
CA SER A 228 7.85 8.18 7.80
C SER A 228 7.78 7.94 9.32
N HIS A 229 6.93 7.01 9.78
CA HIS A 229 6.81 6.65 11.18
C HIS A 229 8.13 6.10 11.70
N ARG A 230 8.74 6.82 12.63
CA ARG A 230 9.97 6.36 13.28
C ARG A 230 9.57 5.35 14.35
N PRO A 231 10.20 4.17 14.41
CA PRO A 231 9.96 3.26 15.51
C PRO A 231 10.33 3.98 16.82
N PRO A 232 9.58 3.75 17.91
CA PRO A 232 10.04 4.16 19.23
C PRO A 232 11.45 3.60 19.46
N THR A 233 12.32 4.43 20.03
CA THR A 233 13.70 4.02 20.36
C THR A 233 13.64 3.03 21.52
N THR A 234 13.62 1.74 21.22
CA THR A 234 13.76 0.70 22.23
C THR A 234 15.23 0.62 22.66
N THR A 235 15.48 0.90 23.94
CA THR A 235 16.81 0.78 24.57
C THR A 235 17.12 -0.64 25.04
N ALA A 236 16.14 -1.55 25.00
CA ALA A 236 16.29 -2.95 25.40
C ALA A 236 17.01 -3.77 24.32
N GLU A 237 18.02 -4.56 24.73
CA GLU A 237 18.64 -5.55 23.86
C GLU A 237 17.64 -6.67 23.57
N PRO A 238 17.37 -6.99 22.29
CA PRO A 238 16.44 -8.06 21.95
C PRO A 238 16.98 -9.41 22.44
N ALA A 239 16.13 -10.20 23.11
CA ALA A 239 16.51 -11.54 23.53
C ALA A 239 16.79 -12.42 22.30
N ALA A 240 17.77 -13.33 22.40
CA ALA A 240 18.29 -14.09 21.26
C ALA A 240 17.27 -14.99 20.55
N ASP A 241 16.10 -15.21 21.14
CA ASP A 241 15.02 -16.10 20.64
C ASP A 241 13.74 -15.36 20.21
N GLU A 242 13.80 -14.03 20.12
CA GLU A 242 12.68 -13.23 19.67
C GLU A 242 12.44 -13.39 18.16
N GLY A 243 11.18 -13.69 17.78
CA GLY A 243 10.77 -13.86 16.39
C GLY A 243 11.08 -12.63 15.52
N ALA A 244 11.11 -12.82 14.20
CA ALA A 244 11.53 -11.78 13.25
C ALA A 244 10.78 -10.43 13.40
N LEU A 245 9.53 -10.46 13.88
CA LEU A 245 8.67 -9.30 14.12
C LEU A 245 9.13 -8.40 15.28
N ALA A 246 9.89 -8.94 16.24
CA ALA A 246 10.35 -8.23 17.43
C ALA A 246 11.71 -7.53 17.20
N ARG A 247 12.39 -7.81 16.08
CA ARG A 247 13.70 -7.22 15.79
C ARG A 247 13.61 -5.69 15.68
N PRO A 248 14.50 -4.94 16.37
CA PRO A 248 14.54 -3.48 16.27
C PRO A 248 14.64 -3.01 14.82
N GLY A 249 13.68 -2.20 14.39
CA GLY A 249 13.60 -1.67 13.02
C GLY A 249 12.97 -2.61 11.99
N PHE A 250 12.44 -3.77 12.37
CA PHE A 250 11.65 -4.64 11.48
C PHE A 250 10.48 -3.86 10.84
N TRP A 251 9.76 -3.09 11.66
CA TRP A 251 8.63 -2.26 11.24
C TRP A 251 9.04 -0.92 10.58
N TYR A 252 10.33 -0.69 10.37
CA TYR A 252 10.84 0.57 9.82
C TYR A 252 11.21 0.44 8.33
N GLY A 253 10.21 0.55 7.46
CA GLY A 253 10.38 0.39 6.01
C GLY A 253 11.06 1.56 5.29
N ARG A 254 11.28 2.71 5.97
CA ARG A 254 11.93 3.91 5.38
C ARG A 254 13.26 3.61 4.69
N ARG A 255 14.07 2.71 5.26
CA ARG A 255 15.39 2.33 4.70
C ARG A 255 15.28 1.45 3.45
N LEU A 256 14.28 0.55 3.40
CA LEU A 256 14.01 -0.31 2.25
C LEU A 256 13.48 0.51 1.07
N GLY A 257 12.52 1.42 1.33
CA GLY A 257 11.97 2.32 0.31
C GLY A 257 12.98 3.30 -0.27
N ALA A 258 13.88 3.85 0.56
CA ALA A 258 14.92 4.78 0.10
C ALA A 258 15.90 4.14 -0.90
N ARG A 259 16.28 2.87 -0.68
CA ARG A 259 17.20 2.13 -1.58
C ARG A 259 16.60 1.84 -2.97
N LEU A 260 15.27 1.79 -3.09
CA LEU A 260 14.59 1.57 -4.37
C LEU A 260 14.57 2.83 -5.26
N ARG A 261 14.82 4.01 -4.70
CA ARG A 261 14.78 5.30 -5.41
C ARG A 261 16.14 5.94 -5.64
N ALA A 262 17.19 5.42 -5.01
CA ALA A 262 18.57 5.87 -5.20
C ALA A 262 19.32 5.13 -6.33
N ALA A 263 18.63 4.24 -7.05
CA ALA A 263 19.16 3.44 -8.15
C ALA A 263 18.52 3.86 -9.48
#